data_AF-A0A7M3NHT0-F1
#
_entry.id   AF-A0A7M3NHT0-F1
#
_cell.length_a   1.000
_cell.length_b   1.000
_cell.length_c   1.000
_cell.angle_alpha   90.00
_cell.angle_beta   90.00
_cell.angle_gamma   90.00
#
_symmetry.space_group_name_H-M   'P 1'
#
loop_
_entity.id
_entity.type
_entity.pdbx_description
1 polymer ?
#
loop_
_entity_poly.entity_id
_entity_poly.type
_entity_poly.pdbx_seq_one_letter_code
_entity_poly.pdbx_strand_id
1 'polypeptide(L)'
;MSGASSLGAGSNGHPVPRQEQRMPRMFWRILITATAAGGAFLLTSILNEDDGNIWQWVASIVIGSAALIVQFLIDFGERFEKVDTRFNEILAATTLFSQVDGSVLRSDEVTRLVLGYTKVREQGGDIVQAFAEKELGRLAKMMEGLGSGSADCPGENHEWLIDITDCVKMTLDATSTSVDREFWTSGPAERYLAAQEKAIKRRGVEIRRLFIVRDPDEVTSELRALCESHRRRGIDARIAVRSLMQSNPRVSDFIVFDGELCHETKPDQENNPDSTLLSTEPDHIEDHITQFTELWAEAERQQTAPRVTSET
;
A
#
# COMPACT_ATOMS: atom_id res chain seq x y z
N MET A 1 -10.12 -70.48 -14.58
CA MET A 1 -10.60 -70.90 -13.25
C MET A 1 -10.94 -69.63 -12.51
N SER A 2 -12.23 -69.28 -12.41
CA SER A 2 -13.09 -69.60 -11.25
C SER A 2 -12.62 -68.83 -10.01
N GLY A 3 -13.41 -68.08 -9.25
CA GLY A 3 -14.84 -67.78 -9.15
C GLY A 3 -14.91 -66.76 -7.97
N ALA A 4 -15.74 -65.72 -8.05
CA ALA A 4 -17.08 -65.66 -7.48
C ALA A 4 -17.19 -65.87 -5.94
N SER A 5 -17.60 -64.78 -5.27
CA SER A 5 -18.64 -64.68 -4.22
C SER A 5 -18.29 -64.87 -2.74
N SER A 6 -18.51 -63.82 -1.93
CA SER A 6 -19.67 -63.65 -1.01
C SER A 6 -19.52 -62.34 -0.20
N LEU A 7 -20.40 -61.34 -0.37
CA LEU A 7 -21.59 -61.05 0.46
C LEU A 7 -21.31 -60.79 1.96
N GLY A 8 -21.52 -59.54 2.38
CA GLY A 8 -21.63 -59.13 3.77
C GLY A 8 -22.26 -57.73 3.86
N ALA A 9 -23.56 -57.69 4.17
CA ALA A 9 -24.37 -56.50 4.29
C ALA A 9 -24.03 -55.67 5.55
N GLY A 10 -24.05 -54.35 5.42
CA GLY A 10 -23.86 -53.40 6.52
C GLY A 10 -24.59 -52.10 6.24
N SER A 11 -25.84 -52.05 6.69
CA SER A 11 -26.74 -50.89 6.74
C SER A 11 -26.07 -49.64 7.31
N ASN A 12 -26.18 -48.50 6.62
CA ASN A 12 -26.17 -47.17 7.24
C ASN A 12 -27.07 -46.21 6.46
N GLY A 13 -28.09 -45.72 7.16
CA GLY A 13 -29.18 -44.92 6.61
C GLY A 13 -28.73 -43.56 6.08
N HIS A 14 -29.22 -43.25 4.88
CA HIS A 14 -29.23 -41.88 4.38
C HIS A 14 -30.28 -41.05 5.14
N PRO A 15 -29.92 -39.87 5.68
CA PRO A 15 -30.93 -38.93 6.15
C PRO A 15 -31.68 -38.38 4.93
N VAL A 16 -32.99 -38.58 4.93
CA VAL A 16 -33.96 -37.94 4.04
C VAL A 16 -33.76 -36.43 4.12
N PRO A 17 -33.52 -35.71 3.01
CA PRO A 17 -33.66 -34.26 3.04
C PRO A 17 -35.15 -33.96 3.23
N ARG A 18 -35.50 -33.42 4.40
CA ARG A 18 -36.77 -32.70 4.58
C ARG A 18 -36.79 -31.60 3.53
N GLN A 19 -37.52 -31.86 2.46
CA GLN A 19 -37.95 -30.86 1.51
C GLN A 19 -38.94 -29.97 2.27
N GLU A 20 -38.40 -29.00 3.03
CA GLU A 20 -39.18 -27.83 3.42
C GLU A 20 -39.65 -27.21 2.11
N GLN A 21 -40.93 -27.42 1.81
CA GLN A 21 -41.66 -26.61 0.85
C GLN A 21 -41.60 -25.17 1.37
N ARG A 22 -40.54 -24.48 0.95
CA ARG A 22 -40.40 -23.04 1.04
C ARG A 22 -41.48 -22.47 0.12
N MET A 23 -42.70 -22.34 0.64
CA MET A 23 -43.73 -21.55 -0.04
C MET A 23 -43.11 -20.18 -0.32
N PRO A 24 -43.25 -19.65 -1.56
CA PRO A 24 -42.63 -18.37 -1.91
C PRO A 24 -43.08 -17.33 -0.90
N ARG A 25 -42.15 -16.63 -0.23
CA ARG A 25 -42.46 -15.66 0.85
C ARG A 25 -43.54 -14.64 0.46
N MET A 26 -43.67 -14.35 -0.84
CA MET A 26 -44.75 -13.56 -1.45
C MET A 26 -46.15 -14.13 -1.17
N PHE A 27 -46.35 -15.44 -1.28
CA PHE A 27 -47.63 -16.09 -0.99
C PHE A 27 -47.99 -16.00 0.48
N TRP A 28 -47.02 -16.13 1.39
CA TRP A 28 -47.27 -16.00 2.83
C TRP A 28 -47.69 -14.56 3.21
N ARG A 29 -47.04 -13.56 2.59
CA ARG A 29 -47.43 -12.14 2.77
C ARG A 29 -48.84 -11.86 2.23
N ILE A 30 -49.18 -12.38 1.06
CA ILE A 30 -50.54 -12.25 0.49
C ILE A 30 -51.56 -12.96 1.39
N LEU A 31 -51.24 -14.16 1.88
CA LEU A 31 -52.13 -14.95 2.74
C LEU A 31 -52.41 -14.26 4.08
N ILE A 32 -51.38 -13.71 4.75
CA ILE A 32 -51.57 -12.95 6.01
C ILE A 32 -52.45 -11.72 5.77
N THR A 33 -52.21 -10.99 4.69
CA THR A 33 -52.97 -9.76 4.39
C THR A 33 -54.43 -10.09 4.05
N ALA A 34 -54.66 -11.15 3.26
CA ALA A 34 -56.00 -11.63 2.94
C ALA A 34 -56.74 -12.17 4.17
N THR A 35 -56.05 -12.86 5.07
CA THR A 35 -56.63 -13.41 6.30
C THR A 35 -56.94 -12.30 7.31
N ALA A 36 -56.08 -11.29 7.42
CA ALA A 36 -56.32 -10.12 8.28
C ALA A 36 -57.50 -9.27 7.75
N ALA A 37 -57.58 -9.05 6.44
CA ALA A 37 -58.70 -8.34 5.82
C ALA A 37 -60.02 -9.12 5.94
N GLY A 38 -59.99 -10.43 5.68
CA GLY A 38 -61.17 -11.30 5.82
C GLY A 38 -61.61 -11.46 7.28
N GLY A 39 -60.66 -11.58 8.21
CA GLY A 39 -60.92 -11.64 9.64
C GLY A 39 -61.52 -10.34 10.17
N ALA A 40 -61.00 -9.18 9.75
CA ALA A 40 -61.57 -7.88 10.08
C ALA A 40 -62.99 -7.71 9.53
N PHE A 41 -63.25 -8.11 8.28
CA PHE A 41 -64.58 -8.04 7.68
C PHE A 41 -65.59 -8.91 8.44
N LEU A 42 -65.21 -10.13 8.81
CA LEU A 42 -66.07 -11.04 9.58
C LEU A 42 -66.29 -10.56 11.01
N LEU A 43 -65.25 -10.06 11.69
CA LEU A 43 -65.39 -9.51 13.04
C LEU A 43 -66.33 -8.30 13.05
N THR A 44 -66.23 -7.44 12.03
CA THR A 44 -67.08 -6.26 11.88
C THR A 44 -68.51 -6.64 11.50
N SER A 45 -68.72 -7.74 10.75
CA SER A 45 -70.06 -8.23 10.42
C SER A 45 -70.78 -8.90 11.59
N ILE A 46 -70.04 -9.42 12.59
CA ILE A 46 -70.60 -10.11 13.77
C ILE A 46 -70.84 -9.14 14.94
N LEU A 47 -70.07 -8.04 15.02
CA LEU A 47 -70.18 -7.07 16.11
C LEU A 47 -71.13 -5.90 15.83
N ASN A 48 -71.68 -5.80 14.61
CA ASN A 48 -72.43 -4.62 14.15
C ASN A 48 -73.91 -4.92 13.90
N GLU A 49 -74.56 -5.49 14.91
CA GLU A 49 -76.01 -5.70 14.97
C GLU A 49 -76.62 -4.68 15.96
N ASP A 50 -76.23 -3.41 15.88
CA ASP A 50 -77.08 -2.24 16.20
C ASP A 50 -76.31 -0.92 15.98
N ASP A 51 -76.93 -0.02 15.21
CA ASP A 51 -76.64 1.39 14.96
C ASP A 51 -75.24 1.86 14.51
N GLY A 52 -75.19 2.26 13.22
CA GLY A 52 -74.27 3.30 12.74
C GLY A 52 -73.29 2.85 11.65
N ASN A 53 -73.74 2.92 10.40
CA ASN A 53 -73.02 2.65 9.14
C ASN A 53 -71.64 3.35 8.97
N ILE A 54 -71.20 4.19 9.91
CA ILE A 54 -69.95 4.96 9.87
C ILE A 54 -68.78 4.17 10.51
N TRP A 55 -69.04 3.34 11.53
CA TRP A 55 -67.99 2.62 12.25
C TRP A 55 -67.29 1.53 11.42
N GLN A 56 -67.99 0.92 10.46
CA GLN A 56 -67.45 -0.11 9.59
C GLN A 56 -66.36 0.43 8.63
N TRP A 57 -66.55 1.64 8.10
CA TRP A 57 -65.55 2.29 7.25
C TRP A 57 -64.32 2.71 8.05
N VAL A 58 -64.52 3.30 9.24
CA VAL A 58 -63.42 3.68 10.13
C VAL A 58 -62.59 2.47 10.54
N ALA A 59 -63.23 1.35 10.90
CA ALA A 59 -62.52 0.11 11.25
C ALA A 59 -61.66 -0.42 10.09
N SER A 60 -62.19 -0.46 8.86
CA SER A 60 -61.45 -0.91 7.68
C SER A 60 -60.24 -0.02 7.34
N ILE A 61 -60.39 1.30 7.47
CA ILE A 61 -59.31 2.28 7.22
C ILE A 61 -58.20 2.12 8.26
N VAL A 62 -58.56 2.01 9.54
CA VAL A 62 -57.57 1.83 10.62
C VAL A 62 -56.82 0.51 10.47
N ILE A 63 -57.53 -0.58 10.17
CA ILE A 63 -56.93 -1.90 9.99
C ILE A 63 -56.03 -1.92 8.73
N GLY A 64 -56.47 -1.33 7.63
CA GLY A 64 -55.65 -1.18 6.41
C GLY A 64 -54.39 -0.34 6.65
N SER A 65 -54.51 0.76 7.40
CA SER A 65 -53.39 1.64 7.75
C SER A 65 -52.39 0.91 8.66
N ALA A 66 -52.87 0.18 9.67
CA ALA A 66 -52.03 -0.62 10.55
C ALA A 66 -51.29 -1.72 9.78
N ALA A 67 -51.96 -2.39 8.84
CA ALA A 67 -51.34 -3.40 7.99
C ALA A 67 -50.23 -2.80 7.10
N LEU A 68 -50.45 -1.61 6.52
CA LEU A 68 -49.43 -0.91 5.73
C LEU A 68 -48.23 -0.49 6.59
N ILE A 69 -48.46 -0.04 7.83
CA ILE A 69 -47.36 0.30 8.76
C ILE A 69 -46.56 -0.95 9.09
N VAL A 70 -47.21 -2.08 9.36
CA VAL A 70 -46.51 -3.35 9.64
C VAL A 70 -45.74 -3.84 8.41
N GLN A 71 -46.32 -3.76 7.21
CA GLN A 71 -45.61 -4.09 5.96
C GLN A 71 -44.39 -3.17 5.74
N PHE A 72 -44.56 -1.87 5.98
CA PHE A 72 -43.47 -0.90 5.90
C PHE A 72 -42.35 -1.21 6.90
N LEU A 73 -42.68 -1.54 8.16
CA LEU A 73 -41.70 -1.88 9.19
C LEU A 73 -40.94 -3.18 8.85
N ILE A 74 -41.61 -4.18 8.27
CA ILE A 74 -40.98 -5.43 7.82
C ILE A 74 -40.05 -5.18 6.62
N ASP A 75 -40.50 -4.45 5.61
CA ASP A 75 -39.68 -4.12 4.44
C ASP A 75 -38.52 -3.18 4.81
N PHE A 76 -38.71 -2.31 5.80
CA PHE A 76 -37.64 -1.49 6.36
C PHE A 76 -36.62 -2.36 7.11
N GLY A 77 -37.06 -3.30 7.94
CA GLY A 77 -36.19 -4.25 8.64
C GLY A 77 -35.36 -5.13 7.69
N GLU A 78 -35.96 -5.66 6.61
CA GLU A 78 -35.23 -6.46 5.61
C GLU A 78 -34.24 -5.62 4.78
N ARG A 79 -34.56 -4.34 4.52
CA ARG A 79 -33.61 -3.40 3.90
C ARG A 79 -32.49 -3.03 4.88
N PHE A 80 -32.81 -2.90 6.17
CA PHE A 80 -31.85 -2.61 7.22
C PHE A 80 -30.88 -3.78 7.42
N GLU A 81 -31.34 -5.04 7.47
CA GLU A 81 -30.46 -6.23 7.53
C GLU A 81 -29.50 -6.33 6.33
N LYS A 82 -29.96 -5.96 5.12
CA LYS A 82 -29.10 -5.92 3.93
C LYS A 82 -28.07 -4.79 3.99
N VAL A 83 -28.41 -3.67 4.63
CA VAL A 83 -27.45 -2.60 4.91
C VAL A 83 -26.48 -3.03 6.01
N ASP A 84 -26.96 -3.69 7.07
CA ASP A 84 -26.17 -4.22 8.19
C ASP A 84 -25.17 -5.29 7.74
N THR A 85 -25.51 -6.12 6.77
CA THR A 85 -24.57 -7.12 6.22
C THR A 85 -23.44 -6.44 5.45
N ARG A 86 -23.74 -5.39 4.67
CA ARG A 86 -22.72 -4.57 4.00
C ARG A 86 -21.94 -3.72 5.01
N PHE A 87 -22.59 -3.25 6.06
CA PHE A 87 -21.95 -2.52 7.15
C PHE A 87 -21.08 -3.43 8.02
N ASN A 88 -21.40 -4.71 8.17
CA ASN A 88 -20.58 -5.69 8.88
C ASN A 88 -19.33 -6.09 8.07
N GLU A 89 -19.42 -6.15 6.75
CA GLU A 89 -18.24 -6.25 5.88
C GLU A 89 -17.36 -4.99 5.92
N ILE A 90 -17.96 -3.81 6.18
CA ILE A 90 -17.23 -2.56 6.44
C ILE A 90 -16.68 -2.53 7.88
N LEU A 91 -17.38 -3.05 8.88
CA LEU A 91 -16.96 -3.10 10.28
C LEU A 91 -15.82 -4.09 10.51
N ALA A 92 -15.71 -5.15 9.69
CA ALA A 92 -14.52 -6.00 9.66
C ALA A 92 -13.26 -5.20 9.24
N ALA A 93 -13.43 -4.16 8.40
CA ALA A 93 -12.38 -3.17 8.15
C ALA A 93 -12.21 -2.21 9.33
N THR A 94 -13.29 -1.82 10.03
CA THR A 94 -13.28 -0.93 11.21
C THR A 94 -12.71 -1.56 12.50
N THR A 95 -12.61 -2.89 12.63
CA THR A 95 -11.92 -3.49 13.78
C THR A 95 -10.43 -3.12 13.81
N LEU A 96 -9.82 -2.94 12.63
CA LEU A 96 -8.50 -2.32 12.45
C LEU A 96 -8.50 -0.80 12.76
N PHE A 97 -9.64 -0.12 12.60
CA PHE A 97 -9.80 1.31 12.98
C PHE A 97 -9.88 1.55 14.49
N SER A 98 -10.26 0.55 15.30
CA SER A 98 -10.32 0.71 16.77
C SER A 98 -8.98 0.52 17.49
N GLN A 99 -7.98 -0.04 16.81
CA GLN A 99 -6.64 -0.30 17.37
C GLN A 99 -5.58 0.72 16.95
N VAL A 100 -5.90 1.62 16.01
CA VAL A 100 -5.00 2.66 15.52
C VAL A 100 -5.51 4.01 16.02
N ASP A 101 -4.61 4.77 16.66
CA ASP A 101 -4.91 6.08 17.23
C ASP A 101 -5.61 6.98 16.20
N GLY A 102 -6.70 7.64 16.59
CA GLY A 102 -7.63 8.33 15.67
C GLY A 102 -7.03 9.51 14.90
N SER A 103 -5.76 9.85 15.16
CA SER A 103 -4.96 10.85 14.44
C SER A 103 -4.29 10.29 13.18
N VAL A 104 -3.86 9.01 13.19
CA VAL A 104 -3.16 8.36 12.07
C VAL A 104 -4.12 8.02 10.92
N LEU A 105 -5.37 7.68 11.26
CA LEU A 105 -6.44 7.36 10.30
C LEU A 105 -7.15 8.59 9.72
N ARG A 106 -6.79 9.80 10.16
CA ARG A 106 -7.31 11.08 9.62
C ARG A 106 -6.42 11.70 8.55
N SER A 107 -5.42 10.97 8.05
CA SER A 107 -4.74 11.39 6.83
C SER A 107 -5.71 11.28 5.65
N ASP A 108 -5.93 12.39 4.94
CA ASP A 108 -6.75 12.43 3.72
C ASP A 108 -6.31 11.34 2.72
N GLU A 109 -5.03 11.00 2.69
CA GLU A 109 -4.48 9.99 1.79
C GLU A 109 -4.90 8.55 2.12
N VAL A 110 -5.01 8.18 3.40
CA VAL A 110 -5.51 6.85 3.80
C VAL A 110 -6.98 6.70 3.41
N THR A 111 -7.77 7.77 3.61
CA THR A 111 -9.18 7.80 3.19
C THR A 111 -9.30 7.68 1.67
N ARG A 112 -8.48 8.42 0.91
CA ARG A 112 -8.45 8.34 -0.57
C ARG A 112 -8.07 6.94 -1.06
N LEU A 113 -7.13 6.26 -0.41
CA LEU A 113 -6.73 4.90 -0.74
C LEU A 113 -7.90 3.92 -0.57
N VAL A 114 -8.58 3.94 0.59
CA VAL A 114 -9.70 3.05 0.87
C VAL A 114 -10.88 3.29 -0.08
N LEU A 115 -11.22 4.56 -0.35
CA LEU A 115 -12.27 4.90 -1.31
C LEU A 115 -11.90 4.48 -2.74
N GLY A 116 -10.66 4.70 -3.15
CA GLY A 116 -10.15 4.29 -4.45
C GLY A 116 -10.21 2.78 -4.65
N TYR A 117 -9.75 2.01 -3.67
CA TYR A 117 -9.78 0.55 -3.69
C TYR A 117 -11.23 0.01 -3.75
N THR A 118 -12.13 0.58 -2.95
CA THR A 118 -13.57 0.21 -2.96
C THR A 118 -14.18 0.43 -4.34
N LYS A 119 -13.88 1.57 -4.99
CA LYS A 119 -14.33 1.86 -6.35
C LYS A 119 -13.81 0.84 -7.37
N VAL A 120 -12.54 0.43 -7.26
CA VAL A 120 -11.96 -0.60 -8.13
C VAL A 120 -12.67 -1.95 -7.95
N ARG A 121 -12.99 -2.33 -6.71
CA ARG A 121 -13.72 -3.57 -6.42
C ARG A 121 -15.16 -3.56 -6.94
N GLU A 122 -15.82 -2.41 -6.90
CA GLU A 122 -17.22 -2.27 -7.35
C GLU A 122 -17.36 -2.13 -8.87
N GLN A 123 -16.37 -1.52 -9.55
CA GLN A 123 -16.50 -1.09 -10.95
C GLN A 123 -15.45 -1.70 -11.89
N GLY A 124 -14.36 -2.26 -11.35
CA GLY A 124 -13.28 -2.85 -12.13
C GLY A 124 -13.57 -4.28 -12.57
N GLY A 125 -13.02 -4.68 -13.71
CA GLY A 125 -12.99 -6.10 -14.12
C GLY A 125 -11.94 -6.88 -13.33
N ASP A 126 -12.02 -8.22 -13.37
CA ASP A 126 -11.25 -9.14 -12.53
C ASP A 126 -9.73 -8.86 -12.50
N ILE A 127 -9.12 -8.57 -13.66
CA ILE A 127 -7.68 -8.27 -13.73
C ILE A 127 -7.30 -6.96 -13.03
N VAL A 128 -8.17 -5.95 -13.07
CA VAL A 128 -7.94 -4.65 -12.43
C VAL A 128 -8.05 -4.79 -10.91
N GLN A 129 -9.01 -5.60 -10.44
CA GLN A 129 -9.16 -5.91 -9.02
C GLN A 129 -7.93 -6.68 -8.49
N ALA A 130 -7.52 -7.73 -9.18
CA ALA A 130 -6.34 -8.52 -8.79
C ALA A 130 -5.05 -7.68 -8.76
N PHE A 131 -4.89 -6.76 -9.72
CA PHE A 131 -3.77 -5.83 -9.72
C PHE A 131 -3.83 -4.87 -8.52
N ALA A 132 -4.99 -4.28 -8.23
CA ALA A 132 -5.16 -3.38 -7.10
C ALA A 132 -4.92 -4.06 -5.74
N GLU A 133 -5.37 -5.31 -5.57
CA GLU A 133 -5.04 -6.13 -4.40
C GLU A 133 -3.53 -6.33 -4.24
N LYS A 134 -2.83 -6.61 -5.34
CA LYS A 134 -1.38 -6.79 -5.32
C LYS A 134 -0.65 -5.49 -4.95
N GLU A 135 -1.09 -4.34 -5.45
CA GLU A 135 -0.49 -3.05 -5.07
C GLU A 135 -0.78 -2.66 -3.62
N LEU A 136 -2.00 -2.89 -3.13
CA LEU A 136 -2.34 -2.65 -1.73
C LEU A 136 -1.49 -3.55 -0.81
N GLY A 137 -1.31 -4.82 -1.18
CA GLY A 137 -0.41 -5.74 -0.48
C GLY A 137 1.05 -5.29 -0.49
N ARG A 138 1.55 -4.75 -1.62
CA ARG A 138 2.90 -4.17 -1.69
C ARG A 138 3.06 -2.97 -0.77
N LEU A 139 2.09 -2.06 -0.75
CA LEU A 139 2.10 -0.89 0.12
C LEU A 139 2.08 -1.30 1.60
N ALA A 140 1.22 -2.27 1.97
CA ALA A 140 1.16 -2.80 3.32
C ALA A 140 2.50 -3.41 3.76
N LYS A 141 3.09 -4.29 2.93
CA LYS A 141 4.41 -4.89 3.21
C LYS A 141 5.49 -3.81 3.38
N MET A 142 5.48 -2.77 2.55
CA MET A 142 6.42 -1.66 2.67
C MET A 142 6.26 -0.89 3.99
N MET A 143 5.03 -0.59 4.40
CA MET A 143 4.76 0.10 5.68
C MET A 143 5.15 -0.75 6.88
N GLU A 144 4.88 -2.06 6.85
CA GLU A 144 5.35 -3.02 7.86
C GLU A 144 6.88 -3.04 7.93
N GLY A 145 7.54 -3.12 6.77
CA GLY A 145 9.00 -3.07 6.66
C GLY A 145 9.58 -1.81 7.30
N LEU A 146 9.11 -0.63 6.90
CA LEU A 146 9.53 0.66 7.47
C LEU A 146 9.26 0.74 8.97
N GLY A 147 8.12 0.22 9.45
CA GLY A 147 7.81 0.16 10.88
C GLY A 147 8.70 -0.82 11.66
N SER A 148 9.28 -1.82 10.99
CA SER A 148 10.17 -2.83 11.56
C SER A 148 11.66 -2.52 11.42
N GLY A 149 12.03 -1.42 10.75
CA GLY A 149 13.42 -0.99 10.57
C GLY A 149 13.99 -1.18 9.16
N SER A 150 13.33 -1.92 8.27
CA SER A 150 13.85 -2.13 6.91
C SER A 150 12.78 -2.59 5.90
N ALA A 151 12.90 -2.13 4.65
CA ALA A 151 12.07 -2.57 3.54
C ALA A 151 12.93 -2.89 2.31
N ASP A 152 12.65 -4.01 1.65
CA ASP A 152 13.34 -4.45 0.44
C ASP A 152 12.40 -4.43 -0.78
N CYS A 153 12.96 -4.16 -1.96
CA CYS A 153 12.28 -4.44 -3.21
C CYS A 153 13.22 -5.03 -4.28
N PRO A 154 12.72 -5.94 -5.14
CA PRO A 154 13.49 -6.43 -6.28
C PRO A 154 13.78 -5.33 -7.30
N GLY A 155 15.00 -5.33 -7.84
CA GLY A 155 15.48 -4.38 -8.83
C GLY A 155 15.79 -2.98 -8.28
N GLU A 156 16.01 -2.04 -9.19
CA GLU A 156 16.15 -0.62 -8.85
C GLU A 156 14.79 0.01 -8.62
N ASN A 157 14.70 0.81 -7.55
CA ASN A 157 13.51 1.61 -7.29
C ASN A 157 13.83 3.10 -7.33
N HIS A 158 13.95 3.63 -8.55
CA HIS A 158 14.21 5.05 -8.76
C HIS A 158 13.08 5.97 -8.26
N GLU A 159 11.85 5.47 -8.14
CA GLU A 159 10.75 6.27 -7.61
C GLU A 159 10.91 6.48 -6.10
N TRP A 160 11.30 5.45 -5.34
CA TRP A 160 11.66 5.62 -3.93
C TRP A 160 12.78 6.65 -3.77
N LEU A 161 13.83 6.55 -4.58
CA LEU A 161 14.95 7.49 -4.57
C LEU A 161 14.49 8.96 -4.75
N ILE A 162 13.57 9.21 -5.68
CA ILE A 162 13.03 10.55 -5.97
C ILE A 162 12.11 11.02 -4.83
N ASP A 163 11.15 10.19 -4.41
CA ASP A 163 10.14 10.53 -3.40
C ASP A 163 10.76 10.78 -2.02
N ILE A 164 11.76 9.98 -1.64
CA ILE A 164 12.52 10.18 -0.40
C ILE A 164 13.27 11.51 -0.46
N THR A 165 13.92 11.84 -1.59
CA THR A 165 14.63 13.11 -1.77
C THR A 165 13.71 14.32 -1.60
N ASP A 166 12.45 14.19 -2.00
CA ASP A 166 11.46 15.24 -1.82
C ASP A 166 11.07 15.46 -0.35
N CYS A 167 11.28 14.46 0.51
CA CYS A 167 11.04 14.48 1.95
C CYS A 167 12.24 14.97 2.80
N VAL A 168 13.46 14.99 2.24
CA VAL A 168 14.70 15.38 2.93
C VAL A 168 14.62 16.81 3.47
N LYS A 169 15.14 17.00 4.68
CA LYS A 169 15.06 18.27 5.42
C LYS A 169 16.41 18.93 5.64
N MET A 170 17.47 18.16 5.87
CA MET A 170 18.75 18.64 6.38
C MET A 170 19.92 18.21 5.49
N THR A 171 20.13 16.90 5.32
CA THR A 171 21.34 16.36 4.67
C THR A 171 21.04 15.17 3.75
N LEU A 172 21.85 15.05 2.71
CA LEU A 172 21.88 13.88 1.83
C LEU A 172 23.33 13.56 1.48
N ASP A 173 23.80 12.41 1.93
CA ASP A 173 25.14 11.90 1.66
C ASP A 173 25.07 10.67 0.76
N ALA A 174 25.64 10.76 -0.43
CA ALA A 174 25.54 9.71 -1.44
C ALA A 174 26.91 9.23 -1.93
N THR A 175 27.11 7.92 -1.98
CA THR A 175 28.14 7.32 -2.83
C THR A 175 27.54 7.01 -4.20
N SER A 176 28.39 6.90 -5.21
CA SER A 176 28.03 6.40 -6.52
C SER A 176 29.22 5.66 -7.09
N THR A 177 29.01 4.42 -7.50
CA THR A 177 30.07 3.53 -7.98
C THR A 177 29.97 3.33 -9.50
N SER A 178 30.76 2.43 -10.07
CA SER A 178 30.64 2.08 -11.50
C SER A 178 29.27 1.51 -11.87
N VAL A 179 28.52 1.00 -10.89
CA VAL A 179 27.14 0.50 -11.05
C VAL A 179 26.21 1.61 -11.59
N ASP A 180 26.43 2.87 -11.21
CA ASP A 180 25.50 3.96 -11.52
C ASP A 180 25.74 4.64 -12.88
N ARG A 181 26.75 4.20 -13.64
CA ARG A 181 27.16 4.92 -14.87
C ARG A 181 26.05 4.99 -15.90
N GLU A 182 25.29 3.92 -16.07
CA GLU A 182 24.16 3.89 -17.00
C GLU A 182 22.98 4.71 -16.47
N PHE A 183 22.75 4.70 -15.16
CA PHE A 183 21.71 5.48 -14.50
C PHE A 183 21.81 6.97 -14.83
N TRP A 184 23.00 7.59 -14.79
CA TRP A 184 23.15 9.03 -15.01
C TRP A 184 22.79 9.52 -16.42
N THR A 185 22.66 8.62 -17.39
CA THR A 185 22.20 8.94 -18.75
C THR A 185 20.69 8.71 -18.94
N SER A 186 20.00 8.24 -17.92
CA SER A 186 18.59 7.85 -17.94
C SER A 186 17.63 9.01 -17.63
N GLY A 187 16.35 8.84 -17.99
CA GLY A 187 15.29 9.77 -17.59
C GLY A 187 15.08 9.91 -16.08
N PRO A 188 15.09 8.81 -15.29
CA PRO A 188 15.03 8.87 -13.82
C PRO A 188 16.15 9.71 -13.18
N ALA A 189 17.37 9.68 -13.69
CA ALA A 189 18.47 10.48 -13.14
C ALA A 189 18.22 11.99 -13.24
N GLU A 190 17.64 12.48 -14.34
CA GLU A 190 17.30 13.90 -14.46
C GLU A 190 16.22 14.30 -13.45
N ARG A 191 15.21 13.44 -13.22
CA ARG A 191 14.18 13.69 -12.20
C ARG A 191 14.78 13.71 -10.78
N TYR A 192 15.69 12.79 -10.50
CA TYR A 192 16.40 12.75 -9.23
C TYR A 192 17.26 13.99 -8.99
N LEU A 193 18.03 14.43 -10.00
CA LEU A 193 18.78 15.68 -9.92
C LEU A 193 17.89 16.90 -9.74
N ALA A 194 16.73 16.94 -10.40
CA ALA A 194 15.76 18.00 -10.22
C ALA A 194 15.17 18.01 -8.79
N ALA A 195 14.91 16.84 -8.19
CA ALA A 195 14.45 16.73 -6.81
C ALA A 195 15.52 17.23 -5.81
N GLN A 196 16.79 16.86 -6.02
CA GLN A 196 17.91 17.37 -5.22
C GLN A 196 18.05 18.88 -5.33
N GLU A 197 18.06 19.42 -6.54
CA GLU A 197 18.15 20.85 -6.79
C GLU A 197 16.98 21.62 -6.16
N LYS A 198 15.76 21.06 -6.20
CA LYS A 198 14.59 21.59 -5.50
C LYS A 198 14.77 21.57 -3.98
N ALA A 199 15.31 20.49 -3.41
CA ALA A 199 15.57 20.37 -1.98
C ALA A 199 16.59 21.43 -1.51
N ILE A 200 17.71 21.58 -2.24
CA ILE A 200 18.71 22.62 -1.99
C ILE A 200 18.06 24.01 -2.04
N LYS A 201 17.38 24.34 -3.14
CA LYS A 201 16.85 25.70 -3.35
C LYS A 201 15.73 26.09 -2.40
N ARG A 202 14.85 25.15 -2.03
CA ARG A 202 13.66 25.45 -1.22
C ARG A 202 13.89 25.29 0.27
N ARG A 203 14.71 24.34 0.67
CA ARG A 203 14.90 23.94 2.07
C ARG A 203 16.32 24.17 2.58
N GLY A 204 17.29 24.44 1.69
CA GLY A 204 18.69 24.61 2.08
C GLY A 204 19.37 23.30 2.46
N VAL A 205 18.87 22.16 1.96
CA VAL A 205 19.46 20.84 2.22
C VAL A 205 20.90 20.79 1.74
N GLU A 206 21.80 20.30 2.59
CA GLU A 206 23.19 20.02 2.22
C GLU A 206 23.27 18.67 1.50
N ILE A 207 23.75 18.66 0.26
CA ILE A 207 23.85 17.44 -0.54
C ILE A 207 25.31 17.22 -0.93
N ARG A 208 25.86 16.08 -0.51
CA ARG A 208 27.23 15.65 -0.79
C ARG A 208 27.22 14.35 -1.60
N ARG A 209 28.07 14.26 -2.62
CA ARG A 209 28.18 13.07 -3.47
C ARG A 209 29.62 12.67 -3.77
N LEU A 210 29.93 11.40 -3.57
CA LEU A 210 31.19 10.78 -3.94
C LEU A 210 31.03 9.85 -5.14
N PHE A 211 31.67 10.19 -6.25
CA PHE A 211 31.88 9.26 -7.34
C PHE A 211 33.14 8.45 -7.07
N ILE A 212 33.00 7.15 -6.82
CA ILE A 212 34.10 6.27 -6.43
C ILE A 212 34.50 5.42 -7.63
N VAL A 213 35.77 5.54 -8.03
CA VAL A 213 36.38 4.71 -9.06
C VAL A 213 37.51 3.88 -8.48
N ARG A 214 37.85 2.77 -9.13
CA ARG A 214 38.91 1.89 -8.62
C ARG A 214 40.28 2.52 -8.80
N ASP A 215 40.56 2.94 -10.02
CA ASP A 215 41.89 3.35 -10.47
C ASP A 215 41.89 4.74 -11.14
N PRO A 216 43.04 5.45 -11.20
CA PRO A 216 43.09 6.84 -11.67
C PRO A 216 42.71 7.01 -13.15
N ASP A 217 42.91 5.97 -13.97
CA ASP A 217 42.58 5.90 -15.38
C ASP A 217 41.06 5.86 -15.64
N GLU A 218 40.29 5.39 -14.67
CA GLU A 218 38.82 5.45 -14.70
C GLU A 218 38.27 6.88 -14.47
N VAL A 219 39.11 7.85 -14.12
CA VAL A 219 38.72 9.27 -14.01
C VAL A 219 38.69 9.92 -15.39
N THR A 220 37.70 9.51 -16.19
CA THR A 220 37.52 9.96 -17.57
C THR A 220 37.01 11.40 -17.67
N SER A 221 37.01 11.95 -18.88
CA SER A 221 36.50 13.30 -19.15
C SER A 221 34.98 13.41 -18.90
N GLU A 222 34.26 12.33 -19.19
CA GLU A 222 32.82 12.17 -19.00
C GLU A 222 32.49 12.17 -17.52
N LEU A 223 33.24 11.43 -16.70
CA LEU A 223 33.03 11.42 -15.25
C LEU A 223 33.33 12.80 -14.63
N ARG A 224 34.36 13.49 -15.09
CA ARG A 224 34.64 14.88 -14.66
C ARG A 224 33.51 15.82 -15.04
N ALA A 225 32.98 15.70 -16.26
CA ALA A 225 31.87 16.51 -16.73
C ALA A 225 30.57 16.23 -15.95
N LEU A 226 30.32 14.96 -15.62
CA LEU A 226 29.21 14.54 -14.76
C LEU A 226 29.35 15.16 -13.36
N CYS A 227 30.51 15.00 -12.72
CA CYS A 227 30.77 15.57 -11.40
C CYS A 227 30.57 17.10 -11.40
N GLU A 228 31.06 17.79 -12.43
CA GLU A 228 30.87 19.24 -12.57
C GLU A 228 29.41 19.62 -12.82
N SER A 229 28.64 18.78 -13.53
CA SER A 229 27.20 18.97 -13.71
C SER A 229 26.45 18.95 -12.39
N HIS A 230 26.83 18.06 -11.47
CA HIS A 230 26.26 18.02 -10.12
C HIS A 230 26.61 19.29 -9.33
N ARG A 231 27.87 19.74 -9.38
CA ARG A 231 28.30 20.99 -8.71
C ARG A 231 27.53 22.21 -9.17
N ARG A 232 27.26 22.32 -10.47
CA ARG A 232 26.44 23.43 -11.02
C ARG A 232 25.02 23.47 -10.45
N ARG A 233 24.49 22.36 -9.93
CA ARG A 233 23.18 22.27 -9.27
C ARG A 233 23.25 22.52 -7.75
N GLY A 234 24.43 22.82 -7.21
CA GLY A 234 24.66 23.09 -5.80
C GLY A 234 25.03 21.86 -4.96
N ILE A 235 25.29 20.72 -5.58
CA ILE A 235 25.72 19.50 -4.89
C ILE A 235 27.24 19.56 -4.68
N ASP A 236 27.73 19.30 -3.46
CA ASP A 236 29.17 19.10 -3.24
C ASP A 236 29.55 17.72 -3.79
N ALA A 237 29.92 17.69 -5.06
CA ALA A 237 30.28 16.47 -5.76
C ALA A 237 31.80 16.34 -5.88
N ARG A 238 32.32 15.13 -5.61
CA ARG A 238 33.75 14.82 -5.63
C ARG A 238 34.00 13.47 -6.27
N ILE A 239 35.21 13.28 -6.80
CA ILE A 239 35.67 11.99 -7.32
C ILE A 239 36.72 11.46 -6.36
N ALA A 240 36.56 10.20 -5.95
CA ALA A 240 37.49 9.49 -5.09
C ALA A 240 38.06 8.28 -5.84
N VAL A 241 39.38 8.14 -5.83
CA VAL A 241 40.08 7.01 -6.46
C VAL A 241 40.53 6.04 -5.38
N ARG A 242 39.99 4.82 -5.40
CA ARG A 242 40.20 3.84 -4.33
C ARG A 242 41.67 3.44 -4.19
N SER A 243 42.39 3.20 -5.28
CA SER A 243 43.81 2.80 -5.22
C SER A 243 44.76 3.90 -4.71
N LEU A 244 44.28 5.14 -4.56
CA LEU A 244 45.02 6.26 -3.99
C LEU A 244 44.64 6.57 -2.53
N MET A 245 43.69 5.85 -1.95
CA MET A 245 43.29 6.05 -0.55
C MET A 245 44.37 5.50 0.41
N GLN A 246 44.56 6.16 1.55
CA GLN A 246 45.51 5.69 2.57
C GLN A 246 44.88 4.59 3.43
N SER A 247 43.58 4.70 3.70
CA SER A 247 42.76 3.61 4.22
C SER A 247 42.16 2.77 3.08
N ASN A 248 41.67 1.57 3.40
CA ASN A 248 40.89 0.73 2.47
C ASN A 248 39.47 0.56 3.01
N PRO A 249 38.67 1.65 3.10
CA PRO A 249 37.31 1.58 3.59
C PRO A 249 36.47 0.69 2.67
N ARG A 250 35.40 0.13 3.23
CA ARG A 250 34.40 -0.57 2.41
C ARG A 250 33.82 0.42 1.40
N VAL A 251 33.58 -0.05 0.18
CA VAL A 251 32.90 0.71 -0.86
C VAL A 251 31.59 -0.01 -1.17
N SER A 252 30.49 0.73 -1.08
CA SER A 252 29.14 0.31 -1.43
C SER A 252 28.42 1.50 -2.06
N ASP A 253 27.39 1.23 -2.85
CA ASP A 253 26.48 2.25 -3.37
C ASP A 253 25.32 2.45 -2.39
N PHE A 254 25.29 3.62 -1.76
CA PHE A 254 24.30 3.95 -0.75
C PHE A 254 24.07 5.45 -0.64
N ILE A 255 22.94 5.80 -0.04
CA ILE A 255 22.53 7.17 0.24
C ILE A 255 21.97 7.24 1.65
N VAL A 256 22.50 8.14 2.46
CA VAL A 256 21.97 8.46 3.79
C VAL A 256 21.20 9.78 3.71
N PHE A 257 19.94 9.76 4.14
CA PHE A 257 19.04 10.91 4.19
C PHE A 257 18.84 11.33 5.64
N ASP A 258 19.14 12.59 5.95
CA ASP A 258 18.97 13.23 7.28
C ASP A 258 19.60 12.48 8.47
N GLY A 259 20.44 11.48 8.22
CA GLY A 259 20.92 10.55 9.25
C GLY A 259 19.84 9.65 9.84
N GLU A 260 18.71 9.48 9.14
CA GLU A 260 17.53 8.72 9.61
C GLU A 260 17.15 7.56 8.70
N LEU A 261 17.57 7.59 7.43
CA LEU A 261 17.22 6.58 6.43
C LEU A 261 18.40 6.30 5.50
N CYS A 262 18.73 5.03 5.35
CA CYS A 262 19.72 4.55 4.39
C CYS A 262 19.02 3.87 3.22
N HIS A 263 19.38 4.25 1.99
CA HIS A 263 18.99 3.59 0.74
C HIS A 263 20.22 2.95 0.13
N GLU A 264 20.19 1.64 -0.11
CA GLU A 264 21.28 0.89 -0.72
C GLU A 264 20.83 0.21 -2.00
N THR A 265 21.69 0.27 -3.01
CA THR A 265 21.57 -0.54 -4.23
C THR A 265 22.49 -1.74 -4.09
N LYS A 266 21.93 -2.95 -4.04
CA LYS A 266 22.72 -4.18 -3.98
C LYS A 266 22.96 -4.70 -5.40
N PRO A 267 24.22 -4.86 -5.82
CA PRO A 267 24.52 -5.43 -7.13
C PRO A 267 24.36 -6.96 -7.15
N ASP A 268 24.04 -7.51 -8.32
CA ASP A 268 24.13 -8.93 -8.66
C ASP A 268 25.60 -9.37 -8.88
N GLN A 269 25.81 -10.61 -9.30
CA GLN A 269 27.15 -11.15 -9.60
C GLN A 269 27.83 -10.49 -10.80
N GLU A 270 27.06 -9.89 -11.70
CA GLU A 270 27.54 -9.16 -12.89
C GLU A 270 27.72 -7.66 -12.61
N ASN A 271 27.51 -7.24 -11.36
CA ASN A 271 27.59 -5.85 -10.91
C ASN A 271 26.47 -4.96 -11.49
N ASN A 272 25.34 -5.56 -11.88
CA ASN A 272 24.11 -4.86 -12.20
C ASN A 272 23.26 -4.69 -10.94
N PRO A 273 22.41 -3.66 -10.85
CA PRO A 273 21.50 -3.50 -9.72
C PRO A 273 20.48 -4.66 -9.58
N ASP A 274 20.51 -5.40 -8.46
CA ASP A 274 19.64 -6.57 -8.20
C ASP A 274 18.48 -6.25 -7.26
N SER A 275 18.75 -5.47 -6.21
CA SER A 275 17.74 -5.11 -5.22
C SER A 275 18.02 -3.76 -4.57
N THR A 276 16.95 -3.12 -4.13
CA THR A 276 17.01 -1.88 -3.37
C THR A 276 16.60 -2.16 -1.93
N LEU A 277 17.41 -1.73 -0.98
CA LEU A 277 17.14 -1.83 0.45
C LEU A 277 16.95 -0.43 1.05
N LEU A 278 15.88 -0.26 1.82
CA LEU A 278 15.70 0.82 2.76
C LEU A 278 15.96 0.31 4.16
N SER A 279 16.73 1.05 4.95
CA SER A 279 16.99 0.74 6.35
C SER A 279 16.88 2.00 7.20
N THR A 280 16.10 1.90 8.27
CA THR A 280 15.98 2.90 9.34
C THR A 280 16.62 2.39 10.64
N GLU A 281 17.37 1.28 10.58
CA GLU A 281 18.03 0.70 11.75
C GLU A 281 19.21 1.59 12.20
N PRO A 282 19.25 2.06 13.47
CA PRO A 282 20.25 3.04 13.91
C PRO A 282 21.70 2.61 13.71
N ASP A 283 22.05 1.39 14.11
CA ASP A 283 23.41 0.86 13.98
C ASP A 283 23.85 0.81 12.51
N HIS A 284 22.93 0.41 11.63
CA HIS A 284 23.18 0.34 10.20
C HIS A 284 23.37 1.72 9.56
N ILE A 285 22.62 2.73 10.02
CA ILE A 285 22.79 4.11 9.56
C ILE A 285 24.12 4.68 10.06
N GLU A 286 24.47 4.46 11.34
CA GLU A 286 25.72 4.95 11.93
C GLU A 286 26.96 4.37 11.21
N ASP A 287 26.91 3.08 10.86
CA ASP A 287 27.93 2.42 10.05
C ASP A 287 28.12 3.13 8.70
N HIS A 288 27.02 3.47 8.00
CA HIS A 288 27.07 4.12 6.70
C HIS A 288 27.47 5.61 6.77
N ILE A 289 27.08 6.32 7.83
CA ILE A 289 27.55 7.69 8.10
C ILE A 289 29.08 7.69 8.34
N THR A 290 29.56 6.73 9.14
CA THR A 290 30.99 6.57 9.41
C THR A 290 31.74 6.25 8.12
N GLN A 291 31.25 5.28 7.36
CA GLN A 291 31.81 4.90 6.06
C GLN A 291 31.87 6.10 5.09
N PHE A 292 30.79 6.87 4.97
CA PHE A 292 30.77 8.06 4.11
C PHE A 292 31.80 9.09 4.57
N THR A 293 31.88 9.36 5.87
CA THR A 293 32.81 10.34 6.45
C THR A 293 34.26 9.97 6.17
N GLU A 294 34.62 8.69 6.28
CA GLU A 294 35.96 8.20 5.94
C GLU A 294 36.28 8.36 4.45
N LEU A 295 35.35 7.95 3.58
CA LEU A 295 35.49 8.09 2.12
C LEU A 295 35.60 9.57 1.70
N TRP A 296 34.83 10.44 2.35
CA TRP A 296 34.82 11.87 2.10
C TRP A 296 36.15 12.53 2.45
N ALA A 297 36.69 12.19 3.63
CA ALA A 297 38.00 12.66 4.07
C ALA A 297 39.12 12.21 3.12
N GLU A 298 39.04 11.00 2.56
CA GLU A 298 40.01 10.58 1.55
C GLU A 298 39.90 11.34 0.23
N ALA A 299 38.67 11.60 -0.22
CA ALA A 299 38.44 12.42 -1.40
C ALA A 299 39.00 13.85 -1.22
N GLU A 300 38.94 14.42 -0.02
CA GLU A 300 39.54 15.72 0.32
C GLU A 300 41.06 15.70 0.22
N ARG A 301 41.70 14.66 0.79
CA ARG A 301 43.15 14.50 0.73
C ARG A 301 43.63 14.40 -0.72
N GLN A 302 42.93 13.65 -1.56
CA GLN A 302 43.28 13.47 -2.97
C GLN A 302 43.15 14.76 -3.80
N GLN A 303 42.19 15.64 -3.47
CA GLN A 303 42.02 16.92 -4.17
C GLN A 303 43.05 17.97 -3.72
N THR A 304 43.48 17.91 -2.47
CA THR A 304 44.42 18.88 -1.89
C THR A 304 45.89 18.48 -2.14
N ALA A 305 46.15 17.21 -2.46
CA ALA A 305 47.49 16.74 -2.80
C ALA A 305 47.98 17.41 -4.12
N PRO A 306 49.20 17.98 -4.14
CA PRO A 306 49.74 18.57 -5.36
C PRO A 306 49.86 17.49 -6.44
N ARG A 307 49.28 17.76 -7.62
CA ARG A 307 49.52 16.98 -8.84
C ARG A 307 51.02 17.02 -9.11
N VAL A 308 51.74 15.97 -8.71
CA VAL A 308 53.10 15.75 -9.20
C VAL A 308 52.95 15.44 -10.69
N THR A 309 53.14 16.46 -11.51
CA THR A 309 53.30 16.32 -12.96
C THR A 309 54.55 15.50 -13.20
N SER A 310 54.37 14.20 -13.41
CA SER A 310 55.39 13.37 -14.03
C SER A 310 55.36 13.66 -15.53
N GLU A 311 55.97 14.77 -15.93
CA GLU A 311 56.47 14.93 -17.29
C GLU A 311 57.94 14.48 -17.30
N THR A 312 58.18 13.35 -17.95
CA THR A 312 59.47 12.95 -18.54
C THR A 312 59.22 12.59 -19.98
#